data_AF-A0A3P7P472-F1
#
_entry.id   AF-A0A3P7P472-F1
#
_cell.length_a   1.000
_cell.length_b   1.000
_cell.length_c   1.000
_cell.angle_alpha   90.00
_cell.angle_beta   90.00
_cell.angle_gamma   90.00
#
_symmetry.space_group_name_H-M   'P 1'
#
loop_
_entity.id
_entity.type
_entity.pdbx_description
1 polymer ?
#
loop_
_entity_poly.entity_id
_entity_poly.type
_entity_poly.pdbx_seq_one_letter_code
_entity_poly.pdbx_strand_id
1 'polypeptide(L)'
;MMVQANIQKAFKYLIAVVPYPINLQTTFSYTFYDGPPFATGLPHYGHLLAGTIKDIVTRYAYSQGFHVERHFGWDCHGLPVEYEVDKANNITGPHDVEAMGIAAYNDKCREIVMRYSEQWKVNLVYSGVKVMPFSTACATPLSNFEAGQNYKDTQDPAIVVTFPLDNDPSTELLAWTTTPWTLPSNLALCVHPDKDYVRLLDKHLNRHFIMMECRIASLY
;
A
#
# COMPACT_ATOMS: atom_id res chain seq x y z
N MET A 1 15.79 -33.99 -0.85
CA MET A 1 15.65 -33.29 -2.17
C MET A 1 14.67 -33.97 -3.12
N MET A 2 14.81 -35.27 -3.43
CA MET A 2 13.91 -35.96 -4.39
C MET A 2 12.41 -35.92 -4.01
N VAL A 3 12.08 -36.07 -2.72
CA VAL A 3 10.68 -36.05 -2.25
C VAL A 3 10.02 -34.69 -2.48
N GLN A 4 10.70 -33.58 -2.15
CA GLN A 4 10.17 -32.22 -2.34
C GLN A 4 9.99 -31.87 -3.82
N ALA A 5 10.96 -32.23 -4.67
CA ALA A 5 10.85 -32.04 -6.12
C ALA A 5 9.72 -32.88 -6.73
N ASN A 6 9.51 -34.11 -6.25
CA ASN A 6 8.43 -34.99 -6.70
C ASN A 6 7.06 -34.50 -6.21
N ILE A 7 6.96 -34.00 -4.98
CA ILE A 7 5.74 -33.38 -4.43
C ILE A 7 5.41 -32.10 -5.20
N GLN A 8 6.39 -31.23 -5.48
CA GLN A 8 6.18 -30.03 -6.29
C GLN A 8 5.76 -30.36 -7.72
N LYS A 9 6.35 -31.40 -8.34
CA LYS A 9 5.89 -31.92 -9.64
C LYS A 9 4.46 -32.44 -9.55
N ALA A 10 4.13 -33.24 -8.54
CA ALA A 10 2.78 -33.75 -8.32
C ALA A 10 1.78 -32.59 -8.15
N PHE A 11 2.11 -31.56 -7.38
CA PHE A 11 1.29 -30.34 -7.27
C PHE A 11 1.16 -29.59 -8.59
N LYS A 12 2.21 -29.57 -9.44
CA LYS A 12 2.15 -28.96 -10.78
C LYS A 12 1.21 -29.73 -11.73
N TYR A 13 1.06 -31.04 -11.54
CA TYR A 13 0.17 -31.91 -12.33
C TYR A 13 -1.24 -32.05 -11.75
N LEU A 14 -1.42 -31.97 -10.43
CA LEU A 14 -2.72 -32.05 -9.74
C LEU A 14 -3.39 -30.68 -9.55
N ILE A 15 -2.58 -29.64 -9.39
CA ILE A 15 -2.99 -28.24 -9.21
C ILE A 15 -2.33 -27.47 -10.34
N ALA A 16 -2.86 -27.69 -11.53
CA ALA A 16 -2.88 -26.58 -12.45
C ALA A 16 -3.61 -25.45 -11.70
N VAL A 17 -2.91 -24.34 -11.45
CA VAL A 17 -3.49 -23.02 -11.21
C VAL A 17 -4.22 -22.66 -12.50
N VAL A 18 -5.26 -23.43 -12.81
CA VAL A 18 -6.24 -23.13 -13.84
C VAL A 18 -7.24 -22.27 -13.10
N PRO A 19 -7.56 -21.08 -13.62
CA PRO A 19 -8.77 -20.37 -13.22
C PRO A 19 -9.95 -21.16 -13.80
N TYR A 20 -10.21 -22.35 -13.27
CA TYR A 20 -11.45 -23.04 -13.56
C TYR A 20 -12.42 -22.60 -12.47
N PRO A 21 -13.60 -22.09 -12.80
CA PRO A 21 -14.61 -21.78 -11.82
C PRO A 21 -15.11 -23.12 -11.27
N ILE A 22 -14.40 -23.65 -10.28
CA ILE A 22 -14.95 -24.66 -9.41
C ILE A 22 -16.08 -23.92 -8.70
N ASN A 23 -17.31 -24.34 -9.00
CA ASN A 23 -18.57 -23.91 -8.38
C ASN A 23 -18.60 -24.30 -6.89
N LEU A 24 -17.60 -23.84 -6.13
CA LEU A 24 -17.67 -23.72 -4.70
C LEU A 24 -18.27 -22.34 -4.47
N GLN A 25 -19.57 -22.32 -4.14
CA GLN A 25 -20.24 -21.16 -3.57
C GLN A 25 -19.63 -20.84 -2.18
N THR A 26 -18.35 -20.50 -2.12
CA THR A 26 -17.70 -20.00 -0.91
C THR A 26 -18.15 -18.56 -0.76
N THR A 27 -19.03 -18.32 0.21
CA THR A 27 -19.77 -17.08 0.41
C THR A 27 -18.93 -15.89 0.87
N PHE A 28 -17.64 -16.09 1.17
CA PHE A 28 -16.76 -15.04 1.69
C PHE A 28 -15.40 -15.03 0.99
N SER A 29 -15.04 -13.88 0.42
CA SER A 29 -13.72 -13.60 -0.15
C SER A 29 -12.74 -13.15 0.94
N TYR A 30 -11.48 -13.53 0.79
CA TYR A 30 -10.37 -13.07 1.62
C TYR A 30 -9.40 -12.29 0.74
N THR A 31 -9.42 -10.97 0.88
CA THR A 31 -8.55 -10.07 0.12
C THR A 31 -7.18 -9.98 0.79
N PHE A 32 -6.15 -10.49 0.10
CA PHE A 32 -4.78 -10.43 0.57
C PHE A 32 -3.97 -9.43 -0.25
N TYR A 33 -3.42 -8.40 0.41
CA TYR A 33 -2.54 -7.42 -0.23
C TYR A 33 -1.09 -7.81 -0.07
N ASP A 34 -0.43 -8.13 -1.19
CA ASP A 34 0.99 -8.43 -1.18
C ASP A 34 1.83 -7.15 -1.32
N GLY A 35 2.79 -6.96 -0.40
CA GLY A 35 3.75 -5.87 -0.50
C GLY A 35 4.76 -6.17 -1.61
N PRO A 36 4.80 -5.36 -2.69
CA PRO A 36 5.64 -5.63 -3.85
C PRO A 36 7.13 -5.43 -3.48
N PRO A 37 8.02 -6.41 -3.70
CA PRO A 37 9.45 -6.18 -3.56
C PRO A 37 10.00 -5.38 -4.75
N PHE A 38 11.17 -4.77 -4.54
CA PHE A 38 11.93 -4.11 -5.59
C PHE A 38 12.55 -5.14 -6.55
N ALA A 39 12.44 -4.88 -7.85
CA ALA A 39 13.06 -5.70 -8.89
C ALA A 39 14.54 -5.34 -9.13
N THR A 40 15.33 -5.17 -8.07
CA THR A 40 16.72 -4.66 -8.15
C THR A 40 17.78 -5.70 -7.80
N GLY A 41 17.39 -6.91 -7.39
CA GLY A 41 18.35 -7.95 -7.02
C GLY A 41 17.73 -9.33 -6.76
N LEU A 42 18.60 -10.27 -6.39
CA LEU A 42 18.21 -11.64 -6.06
C LEU A 42 17.50 -11.74 -4.69
N PRO A 43 16.52 -12.63 -4.55
CA PRO A 43 15.86 -12.86 -3.27
C PRO A 43 16.81 -13.46 -2.23
N HIS A 44 17.10 -12.72 -1.15
CA HIS A 44 17.76 -13.21 0.06
C HIS A 44 16.78 -13.79 1.11
N TYR A 45 17.30 -14.30 2.22
CA TYR A 45 16.52 -14.95 3.29
C TYR A 45 15.36 -14.12 3.86
N GLY A 46 15.46 -12.78 3.80
CA GLY A 46 14.38 -11.88 4.20
C GLY A 46 13.15 -12.03 3.29
N HIS A 47 13.38 -12.10 1.98
CA HIS A 47 12.31 -12.35 1.00
C HIS A 47 11.71 -13.75 1.17
N LEU A 48 12.52 -14.76 1.51
CA LEU A 48 12.04 -16.12 1.75
C LEU A 48 11.16 -16.20 3.01
N LEU A 49 11.56 -15.55 4.10
CA LEU A 49 10.76 -15.49 5.32
C LEU A 49 9.42 -14.80 5.07
N ALA A 50 9.45 -13.62 4.43
CA ALA A 50 8.24 -12.89 4.08
C ALA A 50 7.32 -13.73 3.17
N GLY A 51 7.86 -14.33 2.11
CA GLY A 51 7.10 -15.21 1.22
C GLY A 51 6.49 -16.41 1.94
N THR A 52 7.22 -17.01 2.89
CA THR A 52 6.74 -18.17 3.66
C THR A 52 5.58 -17.80 4.57
N ILE A 53 5.67 -16.69 5.31
CA ILE A 53 4.60 -16.22 6.20
C ILE A 53 3.34 -15.91 5.37
N LYS A 54 3.50 -15.20 4.26
CA LYS A 54 2.41 -14.86 3.35
C LYS A 54 1.72 -16.12 2.82
N ASP A 55 2.48 -17.14 2.43
CA ASP A 55 1.96 -18.43 1.95
C ASP A 55 1.19 -19.20 3.04
N ILE A 56 1.70 -19.23 4.28
CA ILE A 56 1.05 -19.90 5.42
C ILE A 56 -0.31 -19.27 5.71
N VAL A 57 -0.38 -17.95 5.86
CA VAL A 57 -1.62 -17.22 6.21
C VAL A 57 -2.71 -17.45 5.16
N THR A 58 -2.33 -17.36 3.89
CA THR A 58 -3.28 -17.49 2.80
C THR A 58 -3.67 -18.96 2.53
N ARG A 59 -2.81 -19.94 2.85
CA ARG A 59 -3.20 -21.38 2.84
C ARG A 59 -4.16 -21.69 3.98
N TYR A 60 -3.92 -21.10 5.15
CA TYR A 60 -4.82 -21.24 6.29
C TYR A 60 -6.20 -20.67 5.95
N ALA A 61 -6.30 -19.45 5.41
CA ALA A 61 -7.57 -18.87 4.98
C ALA A 61 -8.29 -19.75 3.93
N TYR A 62 -7.55 -20.29 2.96
CA TYR A 62 -8.13 -21.23 1.98
C TYR A 62 -8.67 -22.51 2.65
N SER A 63 -7.94 -23.06 3.63
CA SER A 63 -8.38 -24.26 4.37
C SER A 63 -9.62 -24.02 5.24
N GLN A 64 -9.88 -22.76 5.64
CA GLN A 64 -11.07 -22.35 6.37
C GLN A 64 -12.29 -22.11 5.46
N GLY A 65 -12.16 -22.36 4.14
CA GLY A 65 -13.25 -22.22 3.18
C GLY A 65 -13.40 -20.82 2.56
N PHE A 66 -12.41 -19.93 2.72
CA PHE A 66 -12.42 -18.63 2.06
C PHE A 66 -11.87 -18.72 0.63
N HIS A 67 -12.43 -17.91 -0.26
CA HIS A 67 -11.81 -17.67 -1.56
C HIS A 67 -10.66 -16.67 -1.41
N VAL A 68 -9.43 -17.14 -1.58
CA VAL A 68 -8.21 -16.32 -1.42
C VAL A 68 -7.60 -16.04 -2.79
N GLU A 69 -7.73 -14.82 -3.27
CA GLU A 69 -6.96 -14.35 -4.43
C GLU A 69 -5.56 -13.94 -3.98
N ARG A 70 -4.53 -14.46 -4.66
CA ARG A 70 -3.14 -14.07 -4.41
C ARG A 70 -2.56 -13.40 -5.64
N HIS A 71 -2.15 -12.17 -5.42
CA HIS A 71 -1.64 -11.30 -6.46
C HIS A 71 -0.33 -10.71 -5.95
N PHE A 72 0.78 -10.97 -6.64
CA PHE A 72 2.11 -10.49 -6.25
C PHE A 72 2.55 -9.35 -7.16
N GLY A 73 2.91 -8.20 -6.57
CA GLY A 73 3.30 -7.00 -7.30
C GLY A 73 4.81 -6.79 -7.36
N TRP A 74 5.25 -5.89 -8.24
CA TRP A 74 6.62 -5.40 -8.32
C TRP A 74 6.66 -3.90 -8.09
N ASP A 75 7.64 -3.43 -7.33
CA ASP A 75 8.01 -2.02 -7.34
C ASP A 75 9.10 -1.84 -8.41
N CYS A 76 8.67 -1.27 -9.55
CA CYS A 76 9.48 -1.12 -10.75
C CYS A 76 10.00 0.31 -10.95
N HIS A 77 9.68 1.22 -10.03
CA HIS A 77 10.01 2.64 -10.15
C HIS A 77 10.85 3.13 -8.97
N GLY A 78 11.41 4.32 -9.13
CA GLY A 78 12.12 5.06 -8.11
C GLY A 78 13.62 4.80 -8.05
N LEU A 79 14.25 5.52 -7.13
CA LEU A 79 15.70 5.58 -6.91
C LEU A 79 16.41 4.22 -6.88
N PRO A 80 15.86 3.10 -6.34
CA PRO A 80 16.58 1.84 -6.34
C PRO A 80 16.88 1.30 -7.75
N VAL A 81 15.97 1.48 -8.71
CA VAL A 81 16.19 1.04 -10.11
C VAL A 81 17.09 2.03 -10.83
N GLU A 82 16.86 3.34 -10.64
CA GLU A 82 17.67 4.41 -11.22
C GLU A 82 19.12 4.32 -10.76
N TYR A 83 19.36 4.06 -9.47
CA TYR A 83 20.70 3.90 -8.91
C TYR A 83 21.47 2.71 -9.52
N GLU A 84 20.80 1.59 -9.79
CA GLU A 84 21.43 0.44 -10.47
C GLU A 84 21.75 0.77 -11.93
N VAL A 85 20.89 1.53 -12.62
CA VAL A 85 21.18 2.03 -13.98
C VAL A 85 22.34 3.02 -13.96
N ASP A 86 22.36 3.95 -13.02
CA ASP A 86 23.37 4.99 -12.90
C ASP A 86 24.73 4.37 -12.64
N LYS A 87 24.79 3.40 -11.71
CA LYS A 87 26.00 2.63 -11.42
C LYS A 87 26.46 1.80 -12.62
N ALA A 88 25.53 1.16 -13.35
CA ALA A 88 25.88 0.36 -14.53
C ALA A 88 26.41 1.19 -15.70
N ASN A 89 26.02 2.48 -15.78
CA ASN A 89 26.35 3.37 -16.89
C ASN A 89 27.27 4.52 -16.51
N ASN A 90 27.80 4.53 -15.28
CA ASN A 90 28.64 5.59 -14.71
C ASN A 90 28.01 6.99 -14.84
N ILE A 91 26.69 7.09 -14.65
CA ILE A 91 25.95 8.34 -14.67
C ILE A 91 26.19 9.03 -13.32
N THR A 92 26.70 10.24 -13.36
CA THR A 92 27.04 11.00 -12.14
C THR A 92 26.05 12.13 -11.87
N GLY A 93 25.26 12.51 -12.86
CA GLY A 93 24.22 13.52 -12.69
C GLY A 93 23.29 13.70 -13.89
N PRO A 94 22.37 14.68 -13.81
CA PRO A 94 21.30 14.86 -14.77
C PRO A 94 21.78 15.15 -16.20
N HIS A 95 22.92 15.80 -16.37
CA HIS A 95 23.50 16.09 -17.68
C HIS A 95 23.90 14.83 -18.45
N ASP A 96 24.33 13.78 -17.74
CA ASP A 96 24.67 12.50 -18.35
C ASP A 96 23.39 11.77 -18.82
N VAL A 97 22.29 11.91 -18.08
CA VAL A 97 20.97 11.36 -18.44
C VAL A 97 20.41 12.09 -19.66
N GLU A 98 20.54 13.41 -19.72
CA GLU A 98 20.15 14.21 -20.89
C GLU A 98 20.98 13.85 -22.13
N ALA A 99 22.29 13.68 -21.97
CA ALA A 99 23.19 13.26 -23.05
C ALA A 99 22.88 11.85 -23.57
N MET A 100 22.47 10.94 -22.68
CA MET A 100 22.03 9.59 -23.04
C MET A 100 20.63 9.59 -23.68
N GLY A 101 19.78 10.55 -23.31
CA GLY A 101 18.39 10.67 -23.73
C GLY A 101 17.43 9.88 -22.84
N ILE A 102 16.34 10.54 -22.43
CA ILE A 102 15.35 10.00 -21.48
C ILE A 102 14.76 8.67 -21.96
N ALA A 103 14.48 8.52 -23.25
CA ALA A 103 13.93 7.28 -23.81
C ALA A 103 14.89 6.10 -23.62
N ALA A 104 16.17 6.29 -23.95
CA ALA A 104 17.18 5.26 -23.80
C ALA A 104 17.46 4.93 -22.32
N TYR A 105 17.38 5.92 -21.43
CA TYR A 105 17.54 5.73 -19.99
C TYR A 105 16.39 4.86 -19.43
N ASN A 106 15.15 5.20 -19.79
CA ASN A 106 13.96 4.45 -19.39
C ASN A 106 13.99 3.00 -19.93
N ASP A 107 14.49 2.79 -21.14
CA ASP A 107 14.66 1.45 -21.71
C ASP A 107 15.65 0.61 -20.89
N LYS A 108 16.74 1.20 -20.39
CA LYS A 108 17.68 0.51 -19.48
C LYS A 108 17.06 0.22 -18.11
N CYS A 109 16.30 1.14 -17.54
CA CYS A 109 15.53 0.88 -16.31
C CYS A 109 14.60 -0.32 -16.49
N ARG A 110 13.89 -0.37 -17.63
CA ARG A 110 13.03 -1.49 -18.00
C ARG A 110 13.81 -2.79 -18.15
N GLU A 111 14.98 -2.76 -18.77
CA GLU A 111 15.82 -3.94 -18.95
C GLU A 111 16.24 -4.54 -17.60
N ILE A 112 16.63 -3.71 -16.62
CA ILE A 112 17.00 -4.18 -15.27
C ILE A 112 15.80 -4.82 -14.57
N VAL A 113 14.64 -4.17 -14.60
CA VAL A 113 13.39 -4.73 -14.03
C VAL A 113 13.06 -6.09 -14.67
N MET A 114 13.16 -6.19 -16.00
CA MET A 114 12.87 -7.41 -16.73
C MET A 114 13.90 -8.51 -16.49
N ARG A 115 15.18 -8.17 -16.31
CA ARG A 115 16.27 -9.10 -16.01
C ARG A 115 16.00 -9.88 -14.73
N TYR A 116 15.53 -9.20 -13.70
CA TYR A 116 15.14 -9.86 -12.46
C TYR A 116 13.76 -10.52 -12.58
N SER A 117 12.82 -9.97 -13.38
CA SER A 117 11.47 -10.53 -13.53
C SER A 117 11.46 -12.04 -13.86
N GLU A 118 12.32 -12.52 -14.78
CA GLU A 118 12.40 -13.94 -15.15
C GLU A 118 12.84 -14.84 -13.98
N GLN A 119 13.74 -14.35 -13.13
CA GLN A 119 14.22 -15.07 -11.95
C GLN A 119 13.14 -15.15 -10.87
N TRP A 120 12.17 -14.24 -10.92
CA TRP A 120 10.99 -14.22 -10.06
C TRP A 120 9.73 -14.79 -10.73
N LYS A 121 9.79 -15.26 -12.00
CA LYS A 121 8.68 -15.89 -12.73
C LYS A 121 8.39 -17.31 -12.23
N VAL A 122 7.92 -17.38 -11.01
CA VAL A 122 7.17 -18.52 -10.48
C VAL A 122 5.79 -17.99 -10.05
N ASN A 123 4.90 -17.66 -11.00
CA ASN A 123 3.49 -17.27 -10.78
C ASN A 123 3.23 -16.03 -9.88
N LEU A 124 3.91 -14.89 -10.12
CA LEU A 124 3.92 -13.75 -9.17
C LEU A 124 3.86 -12.36 -9.83
N VAL A 125 2.99 -12.10 -10.81
CA VAL A 125 2.86 -10.76 -11.43
C VAL A 125 1.39 -10.38 -11.65
N TYR A 126 0.98 -9.17 -11.22
CA TYR A 126 -0.29 -8.52 -11.60
C TYR A 126 -0.21 -6.98 -11.55
N SER A 127 -1.28 -6.33 -12.03
CA SER A 127 -1.49 -4.87 -11.99
C SER A 127 -2.67 -4.53 -11.08
N GLY A 128 -2.53 -3.51 -10.25
CA GLY A 128 -3.57 -3.05 -9.33
C GLY A 128 -3.48 -1.55 -9.03
N VAL A 129 -4.56 -0.98 -8.52
CA VAL A 129 -4.64 0.43 -8.11
C VAL A 129 -4.41 0.51 -6.60
N LYS A 130 -3.49 1.38 -6.17
CA LYS A 130 -3.13 1.57 -4.77
C LYS A 130 -2.90 3.05 -4.48
N VAL A 131 -3.21 3.49 -3.26
CA VAL A 131 -2.81 4.81 -2.76
C VAL A 131 -1.30 4.80 -2.53
N MET A 132 -0.59 5.68 -3.23
CA MET A 132 0.86 5.77 -3.20
C MET A 132 1.29 7.22 -2.90
N PRO A 133 2.46 7.42 -2.26
CA PRO A 133 3.08 8.74 -2.20
C PRO A 133 3.26 9.29 -3.63
N PHE A 134 2.95 10.56 -3.84
CA PHE A 134 2.95 11.15 -5.18
C PHE A 134 3.65 12.51 -5.17
N SER A 135 4.60 12.70 -6.08
CA SER A 135 5.26 13.99 -6.30
C SER A 135 4.45 14.81 -7.29
N THR A 136 3.86 15.91 -6.84
CA THR A 136 3.14 16.85 -7.71
C THR A 136 4.09 17.58 -8.67
N ALA A 137 5.32 17.84 -8.25
CA ALA A 137 6.32 18.52 -9.07
C ALA A 137 6.80 17.65 -10.25
N CYS A 138 6.94 16.35 -10.04
CA CYS A 138 7.40 15.40 -11.04
C CYS A 138 6.26 14.61 -11.71
N ALA A 139 5.01 14.82 -11.28
CA ALA A 139 3.82 14.11 -11.73
C ALA A 139 3.96 12.58 -11.75
N THR A 140 4.65 12.01 -10.75
CA THR A 140 4.97 10.58 -10.67
C THR A 140 4.83 10.06 -9.24
N PRO A 141 4.39 8.79 -9.04
CA PRO A 141 4.42 8.16 -7.73
C PRO A 141 5.87 7.98 -7.24
N LEU A 142 6.03 8.05 -5.92
CA LEU A 142 7.30 7.80 -5.23
C LEU A 142 7.23 6.45 -4.52
N SER A 143 8.36 5.78 -4.46
CA SER A 143 8.59 4.62 -3.61
C SER A 143 8.54 5.01 -2.13
N ASN A 144 8.30 4.01 -1.26
CA ASN A 144 8.29 4.25 0.19
C ASN A 144 9.64 4.77 0.72
N PHE A 145 10.75 4.40 0.08
CA PHE A 145 12.08 4.87 0.47
C PHE A 145 12.30 6.34 0.12
N GLU A 146 11.87 6.78 -1.06
CA GLU A 146 11.97 8.19 -1.50
C GLU A 146 11.13 9.12 -0.62
N ALA A 147 9.90 8.70 -0.30
CA ALA A 147 9.00 9.48 0.54
C ALA A 147 9.61 9.75 1.93
N GLY A 148 10.47 8.84 2.41
CA GLY A 148 11.11 8.95 3.73
C GLY A 148 12.36 9.83 3.80
N GLN A 149 12.97 10.20 2.67
CA GLN A 149 14.29 10.83 2.65
C GLN A 149 14.29 12.34 2.91
N ASN A 150 13.16 13.01 2.70
CA ASN A 150 13.11 14.48 2.66
C ASN A 150 12.00 15.07 3.55
N TYR A 151 11.86 14.54 4.77
CA TYR A 151 10.97 15.14 5.76
C TYR A 151 11.47 16.54 6.13
N LYS A 152 10.52 17.49 6.17
CA LYS A 152 10.75 18.87 6.55
C LYS A 152 9.67 19.30 7.52
N ASP A 153 10.05 20.10 8.50
CA ASP A 153 9.08 20.75 9.37
C ASP A 153 8.35 21.83 8.57
N THR A 154 7.02 21.70 8.51
CA THR A 154 6.12 22.65 7.85
C THR A 154 5.07 23.13 8.83
N GLN A 155 4.60 24.36 8.64
CA GLN A 155 3.43 24.84 9.35
C GLN A 155 2.19 24.52 8.52
N ASP A 156 1.46 23.50 8.93
CA ASP A 156 0.20 23.10 8.32
C ASP A 156 -0.99 23.68 9.09
N PRO A 157 -2.12 23.98 8.41
CA PRO A 157 -3.33 24.37 9.09
C PRO A 157 -3.80 23.22 9.98
N ALA A 158 -4.24 23.52 11.20
CA ALA A 158 -4.88 22.54 12.07
C ALA A 158 -6.32 23.02 12.30
N ILE A 159 -7.28 22.35 11.65
CA ILE A 159 -8.69 22.72 11.73
C ILE A 159 -9.52 21.61 12.38
N VAL A 160 -10.56 22.03 13.08
CA VAL A 160 -11.60 21.15 13.61
C VAL A 160 -12.89 21.46 12.87
N VAL A 161 -13.52 20.42 12.34
CA VAL A 161 -14.76 20.50 11.56
C VAL A 161 -15.86 19.74 12.30
N THR A 162 -17.08 20.29 12.27
CA THR A 162 -18.24 19.66 12.89
C THR A 162 -19.07 18.89 11.87
N PHE A 163 -19.60 17.74 12.29
CA PHE A 163 -20.48 16.88 11.49
C PHE A 163 -21.77 16.62 12.28
N PRO A 164 -22.90 17.25 11.93
CA PRO A 164 -24.16 17.06 12.65
C PRO A 164 -24.69 15.64 12.47
N LEU A 165 -25.32 15.10 13.52
CA LEU A 165 -26.00 13.81 13.43
C LEU A 165 -27.33 13.97 12.67
N ASP A 166 -27.62 13.04 11.76
CA ASP A 166 -28.87 13.06 10.99
C ASP A 166 -30.12 12.99 11.90
N ASN A 167 -30.04 12.20 12.97
CA ASN A 167 -31.15 11.99 13.91
C ASN A 167 -31.29 13.11 14.95
N ASP A 168 -30.20 13.81 15.26
CA ASP A 168 -30.17 14.90 16.25
C ASP A 168 -29.19 15.99 15.79
N PRO A 169 -29.66 16.96 14.97
CA PRO A 169 -28.80 18.04 14.47
C PRO A 169 -28.28 18.98 15.56
N SER A 170 -28.79 18.91 16.79
CA SER A 170 -28.26 19.67 17.93
C SER A 170 -26.96 19.07 18.49
N THR A 171 -26.65 17.83 18.10
CA THR A 171 -25.44 17.09 18.45
C THR A 171 -24.55 16.88 17.23
N GLU A 172 -23.27 17.21 17.37
CA GLU A 172 -22.27 17.15 16.31
C GLU A 172 -21.03 16.37 16.71
N LEU A 173 -20.48 15.61 15.77
CA LEU A 173 -19.16 14.99 15.89
C LEU A 173 -18.08 16.00 15.52
N LEU A 174 -17.00 16.04 16.31
CA LEU A 174 -15.82 16.83 16.00
C LEU A 174 -14.75 15.96 15.34
N ALA A 175 -14.24 16.41 14.19
CA ALA A 175 -13.11 15.79 13.52
C ALA A 175 -11.98 16.81 13.31
N TRP A 176 -10.75 16.41 13.60
CA TRP A 176 -9.55 17.21 13.37
C TRP A 176 -8.84 16.76 12.10
N THR A 177 -8.34 17.71 11.32
CA THR A 177 -7.52 17.44 10.13
C THR A 177 -6.47 18.52 9.93
N THR A 178 -5.30 18.11 9.41
CA THR A 178 -4.27 19.03 8.91
C THR A 178 -4.36 19.29 7.41
N THR A 179 -5.21 18.55 6.71
CA THR A 179 -5.32 18.58 5.25
C THR A 179 -6.74 18.96 4.83
N PRO A 180 -7.15 20.24 4.94
CA PRO A 180 -8.51 20.68 4.64
C PRO A 180 -8.99 20.33 3.23
N TRP A 181 -8.07 20.25 2.27
CA TRP A 181 -8.37 19.88 0.88
C TRP A 181 -8.91 18.44 0.71
N THR A 182 -8.80 17.58 1.72
CA THR A 182 -9.37 16.21 1.68
C THR A 182 -10.82 16.16 2.18
N LEU A 183 -11.37 17.26 2.70
CA LEU A 183 -12.75 17.30 3.20
C LEU A 183 -13.81 17.07 2.10
N PRO A 184 -13.69 17.61 0.87
CA PRO A 184 -14.67 17.36 -0.18
C PRO A 184 -14.81 15.89 -0.59
N SER A 185 -13.76 15.09 -0.37
CA SER A 185 -13.75 13.64 -0.64
C SER A 185 -14.00 12.80 0.62
N ASN A 186 -14.48 13.40 1.72
CA ASN A 186 -14.85 12.67 2.92
C ASN A 186 -16.03 11.71 2.64
N LEU A 187 -15.88 10.45 3.05
CA LEU A 187 -16.93 9.43 2.91
C LEU A 187 -17.42 8.88 4.25
N ALA A 188 -16.63 9.02 5.31
CA ALA A 188 -16.94 8.48 6.63
C ALA A 188 -16.12 9.18 7.73
N LEU A 189 -16.57 9.01 8.97
CA LEU A 189 -15.82 9.36 10.18
C LEU A 189 -15.36 8.07 10.86
N CYS A 190 -14.08 7.99 11.20
CA CYS A 190 -13.52 6.85 11.91
C CYS A 190 -13.48 7.14 13.41
N VAL A 191 -13.99 6.20 14.20
CA VAL A 191 -13.95 6.22 15.66
C VAL A 191 -13.28 4.95 16.17
N HIS A 192 -12.58 5.03 17.30
CA HIS A 192 -11.97 3.88 17.92
C HIS A 192 -12.98 3.22 18.88
N PRO A 193 -13.33 1.93 18.71
CA PRO A 193 -14.42 1.31 19.49
C PRO A 193 -14.14 1.25 20.99
N ASP A 194 -12.89 1.07 21.40
CA ASP A 194 -12.51 0.91 22.81
C ASP A 194 -12.10 2.21 23.53
N LYS A 195 -12.34 3.39 22.93
CA LYS A 195 -12.01 4.67 23.55
C LYS A 195 -13.25 5.37 24.04
N ASP A 196 -13.12 6.10 25.14
CA ASP A 196 -14.20 6.86 25.72
C ASP A 196 -14.43 8.17 24.96
N TYR A 197 -15.68 8.37 24.56
CA TYR A 197 -16.17 9.59 23.92
C TYR A 197 -17.17 10.27 24.83
N VAL A 198 -17.02 11.58 24.98
CA VAL A 198 -17.89 12.40 25.81
C VAL A 198 -18.76 13.31 24.96
N ARG A 199 -19.98 13.54 25.42
CA ARG A 199 -20.87 14.57 24.87
C ARG A 199 -20.77 15.82 25.74
N LEU A 200 -20.24 16.89 25.17
CA LEU A 200 -20.07 18.20 25.80
C LEU A 200 -21.20 19.14 25.37
N LEU A 201 -21.59 20.07 26.24
CA LEU A 201 -22.46 21.19 25.89
C LEU A 201 -21.59 22.45 25.83
N ASP A 202 -21.44 23.02 24.65
CA ASP A 202 -20.83 24.33 24.51
C ASP A 202 -21.83 25.41 24.92
N LYS A 203 -21.54 26.14 25.99
CA LYS A 203 -22.44 27.17 26.53
C LYS A 203 -22.53 28.42 25.65
N HIS A 204 -21.51 28.70 24.84
CA HIS A 204 -21.51 29.86 23.96
C HIS A 204 -22.32 29.59 22.69
N LEU A 205 -22.17 28.40 22.12
CA LEU A 205 -22.86 28.01 20.89
C LEU A 205 -24.22 27.35 21.15
N ASN A 206 -24.49 26.92 22.39
CA ASN A 206 -25.67 26.16 22.78
C ASN A 206 -25.87 24.90 21.91
N ARG A 207 -24.77 24.19 21.64
CA ARG A 207 -24.72 22.97 20.82
C ARG A 207 -24.00 21.86 21.56
N HIS A 208 -24.37 20.62 21.24
CA HIS A 208 -23.71 19.45 21.79
C HIS A 208 -22.60 18.98 20.85
N PHE A 209 -21.42 18.73 21.41
CA PHE A 209 -20.28 18.18 20.67
C PHE A 209 -19.88 16.82 21.22
N ILE A 210 -19.55 15.89 20.34
CA ILE A 210 -19.01 14.57 20.67
C ILE A 210 -17.54 14.54 20.26
N MET A 211 -16.67 14.23 21.23
CA MET A 211 -15.25 14.05 20.99
C MET A 211 -14.63 13.07 22.00
N MET A 212 -13.42 12.61 21.73
CA MET A 212 -12.69 11.71 22.62
C MET A 212 -12.27 12.45 23.91
N GLU A 213 -12.47 11.82 25.08
CA GLU A 213 -12.25 12.45 26.39
C GLU A 213 -10.83 13.00 26.55
N CYS A 214 -9.82 12.23 26.12
CA CYS A 214 -8.42 12.64 26.24
C CYS A 214 -8.02 13.82 25.33
N ARG A 215 -8.91 14.26 24.42
CA ARG A 215 -8.65 15.36 23.48
C ARG A 215 -9.37 16.65 23.82
N ILE A 216 -10.14 16.70 24.91
CA ILE A 216 -10.89 17.91 25.32
C ILE A 216 -9.95 19.12 25.44
N ALA A 217 -8.78 18.92 26.05
CA ALA A 217 -7.75 19.95 26.25
C ALA A 217 -7.20 20.58 24.95
N SER A 218 -7.49 19.99 23.79
CA SER A 218 -7.10 20.55 22.48
C SER A 218 -8.07 21.62 21.98
N LEU A 219 -9.26 21.73 22.58
CA LEU A 219 -10.34 22.65 22.17
C LEU A 219 -10.81 23.56 23.33
N TYR A 220 -10.69 23.09 24.58
CA TYR A 220 -11.08 23.82 25.80
C TYR A 220 -9.92 23.84 26.80
#